data_AF-A0A535RBY0-F1
#
_entry.id   AF-A0A535RBY0-F1
#
_cell.length_a   1.000
_cell.length_b   1.000
_cell.length_c   1.000
_cell.angle_alpha   90.00
_cell.angle_beta   90.00
_cell.angle_gamma   90.00
#
_symmetry.space_group_name_H-M   'P 1'
#
loop_
_entity.id
_entity.type
_entity.pdbx_description
1 polymer ?
#
loop_
_entity_poly.entity_id
_entity_poly.type
_entity_poly.pdbx_seq_one_letter_code
_entity_poly.pdbx_strand_id
1 'polypeptide(L)'
;MEKYDPARTKNWYILGDSTTEGVHLIEQDVNFNTSMGGLLPEQSQESLTHMSHVLDVACGPGGWALELAQAHAHMQVTGIDISSNLI
;
A
#
# COMPACT_ATOMS: atom_id res chain seq x y z
N MET A 1 -2.07 -9.22 28.47
CA MET A 1 -2.12 -8.19 27.41
C MET A 1 -3.57 -7.85 27.20
N GLU A 2 -3.92 -6.57 27.24
CA GLU A 2 -5.26 -6.11 26.88
C GLU A 2 -5.52 -6.49 25.41
N LYS A 3 -6.66 -7.08 25.09
CA LYS A 3 -6.99 -7.43 23.70
C LYS A 3 -7.18 -6.13 22.91
N TYR A 4 -6.52 -6.02 21.76
CA TYR A 4 -6.73 -4.92 20.83
C TYR A 4 -8.22 -4.85 20.43
N ASP A 5 -8.82 -3.66 20.58
CA ASP A 5 -10.20 -3.36 20.20
C ASP A 5 -10.20 -2.30 19.08
N PRO A 6 -10.40 -2.70 17.82
CA PRO A 6 -10.36 -1.80 16.67
C PRO A 6 -11.45 -0.71 16.74
N ALA A 7 -12.54 -0.92 17.48
CA ALA A 7 -13.61 0.06 17.61
C ALA A 7 -13.19 1.31 18.39
N ARG A 8 -12.17 1.21 19.27
CA ARG A 8 -11.64 2.34 20.05
C ARG A 8 -10.71 3.23 19.22
N THR A 9 -9.87 2.61 18.39
CA THR A 9 -8.87 3.29 17.58
C THR A 9 -9.39 3.68 16.19
N LYS A 10 -10.53 3.10 15.76
CA LYS A 10 -11.09 3.22 14.41
C LYS A 10 -10.11 2.80 13.31
N ASN A 11 -9.18 1.90 13.64
CA ASN A 11 -8.34 1.20 12.68
C ASN A 11 -8.60 -0.31 12.84
N TRP A 12 -8.48 -1.07 11.75
CA TRP A 12 -8.77 -2.51 11.73
C TRP A 12 -7.54 -3.35 11.36
N TYR A 13 -6.36 -2.80 11.62
CA TYR A 13 -5.10 -3.51 11.48
C TYR A 13 -5.06 -4.74 12.37
N ILE A 14 -4.51 -5.85 11.85
CA ILE A 14 -4.60 -7.16 12.50
C ILE A 14 -3.75 -7.16 13.78
N LEU A 15 -2.58 -6.52 13.73
CA LEU A 15 -1.69 -6.35 14.88
C LEU A 15 -1.82 -4.97 15.53
N GLY A 16 -2.91 -4.26 15.22
CA GLY A 16 -3.13 -2.87 15.61
C GLY A 16 -2.17 -1.90 14.94
N ASP A 17 -2.43 -0.60 15.11
CA ASP A 17 -1.59 0.46 14.55
C ASP A 17 -0.24 0.54 15.30
N SER A 18 0.72 -0.24 14.81
CA SER A 18 1.97 -0.53 15.47
C SER A 18 3.08 -0.71 14.45
N THR A 19 4.33 -0.56 14.88
CA THR A 19 5.50 -0.86 14.03
C THR A 19 5.51 -2.32 13.56
N THR A 20 5.01 -3.26 14.39
CA THR A 20 4.92 -4.67 14.00
C THR A 20 3.93 -4.89 12.87
N GLU A 21 2.79 -4.21 12.88
CA GLU A 21 1.87 -4.22 11.74
C GLU A 21 2.52 -3.60 10.50
N GLY A 22 3.26 -2.49 10.64
CA GLY A 22 3.97 -1.89 9.52
C GLY A 22 4.93 -2.86 8.82
N VAL A 23 5.70 -3.64 9.59
CA VAL A 23 6.58 -4.70 9.02
C VAL A 23 5.75 -5.82 8.39
N HIS A 24 4.67 -6.25 9.04
CA HIS A 24 3.78 -7.27 8.49
C HIS A 24 3.21 -6.86 7.13
N LEU A 25 2.74 -5.62 7.00
CA LEU A 25 2.18 -5.07 5.76
C LEU A 25 3.24 -4.97 4.66
N ILE A 26 4.48 -4.59 4.96
CA ILE A 26 5.58 -4.58 3.98
C ILE A 26 5.81 -5.99 3.38
N GLU A 27 5.84 -7.02 4.23
CA GLU A 27 5.99 -8.40 3.75
C GLU A 27 4.75 -8.87 2.95
N GLN A 28 3.56 -8.45 3.38
CA GLN A 28 2.31 -8.75 2.69
C GLN A 28 2.27 -8.12 1.29
N ASP A 29 2.68 -6.86 1.14
CA ASP A 29 2.72 -6.14 -0.13
C ASP A 29 3.53 -6.90 -1.17
N VAL A 30 4.74 -7.34 -0.83
CA VAL A 30 5.62 -8.11 -1.73
C VAL A 30 4.94 -9.41 -2.17
N ASN A 31 4.30 -10.13 -1.24
CA ASN A 31 3.63 -11.39 -1.52
C ASN A 31 2.40 -11.19 -2.43
N PHE A 32 1.63 -10.14 -2.19
CA PHE A 32 0.44 -9.82 -2.99
C PHE A 32 0.83 -9.37 -4.39
N ASN A 33 1.78 -8.45 -4.55
CA ASN A 33 2.24 -8.00 -5.86
C ASN A 33 2.74 -9.17 -6.71
N THR A 34 3.56 -10.04 -6.11
CA THR A 34 4.08 -11.23 -6.80
C THR A 34 2.95 -12.18 -7.21
N SER A 35 2.00 -12.44 -6.31
CA SER A 35 0.90 -13.38 -6.55
C SER A 35 -0.15 -12.86 -7.53
N MET A 36 -0.34 -11.55 -7.60
CA MET A 36 -1.28 -10.91 -8.54
C MET A 36 -0.69 -10.77 -9.95
N GLY A 37 0.62 -10.96 -10.12
CA GLY A 37 1.30 -10.85 -11.42
C GLY A 37 2.01 -9.52 -11.65
N GLY A 38 2.27 -8.75 -10.60
CA GLY A 38 2.92 -7.44 -10.62
C GLY A 38 2.03 -6.33 -10.09
N LEU A 39 2.40 -5.09 -10.38
CA LEU A 39 1.76 -3.89 -9.83
C LEU A 39 0.41 -3.56 -10.47
N LEU A 40 0.34 -3.60 -11.81
CA LEU A 40 -0.84 -3.31 -12.62
C LEU A 40 -0.97 -4.33 -13.79
N PRO A 41 -1.03 -5.63 -13.49
CA PRO A 41 -1.00 -6.71 -14.50
C PRO A 41 -2.20 -6.68 -15.47
N GLU A 42 -3.29 -6.03 -15.09
CA GLU A 42 -4.48 -5.85 -15.90
C GLU A 42 -4.37 -4.71 -16.93
N GLN A 43 -3.36 -3.85 -16.81
CA GLN A 43 -3.14 -2.73 -17.73
C GLN A 43 -2.23 -3.12 -18.88
N SER A 44 -2.52 -2.61 -20.07
CA SER A 44 -1.61 -2.73 -21.20
C SER A 44 -0.42 -1.78 -21.04
N GLN A 45 0.71 -2.11 -21.68
CA GLN A 45 1.89 -1.22 -21.66
C GLN A 45 1.59 0.17 -22.24
N GLU A 46 0.74 0.25 -23.26
CA GLU A 46 0.27 1.52 -23.84
C GLU A 46 -0.56 2.31 -22.83
N SER A 47 -1.50 1.65 -22.13
CA SER A 47 -2.30 2.30 -21.08
C SER A 47 -1.40 2.89 -19.98
N LEU A 48 -0.38 2.16 -19.54
CA LEU A 48 0.56 2.62 -18.53
C LEU A 48 1.35 3.87 -18.97
N THR A 49 1.69 3.99 -20.25
CA THR A 49 2.38 5.19 -20.77
C THR A 49 1.52 6.46 -20.74
N HIS A 50 0.20 6.33 -20.67
CA HIS A 50 -0.74 7.45 -20.63
C HIS A 50 -1.21 7.80 -19.21
N MET A 51 -0.92 6.95 -18.22
CA MET A 51 -1.18 7.26 -16.82
C MET A 51 -0.12 8.22 -16.28
N SER A 52 -0.54 9.30 -15.63
CA SER A 52 0.37 10.30 -15.05
C SER A 52 0.15 10.52 -13.57
N HIS A 53 -1.04 10.24 -13.05
CA HIS A 53 -1.38 10.43 -11.65
C HIS A 53 -2.08 9.18 -11.13
N VAL A 54 -1.58 8.63 -10.03
CA VAL A 54 -2.12 7.45 -9.36
C VAL A 54 -2.38 7.80 -7.91
N LEU A 55 -3.56 7.42 -7.41
CA LEU A 55 -3.93 7.52 -6.01
C LEU A 55 -4.02 6.10 -5.43
N ASP A 56 -3.14 5.79 -4.48
CA ASP A 56 -3.17 4.55 -3.70
C ASP A 56 -3.93 4.80 -2.39
N VAL A 57 -5.04 4.10 -2.21
CA VAL A 57 -5.98 4.30 -1.10
C VAL A 57 -5.82 3.18 -0.09
N ALA A 58 -5.61 3.54 1.18
CA ALA A 58 -5.17 2.62 2.23
C ALA A 58 -3.80 2.03 1.89
N CYS A 59 -2.86 2.91 1.52
CA CYS A 59 -1.53 2.53 1.05
C CYS A 59 -0.68 1.83 2.12
N GLY A 60 -1.12 1.81 3.39
CA GLY A 60 -0.36 1.26 4.49
C GLY A 60 1.03 1.90 4.57
N PRO A 61 2.11 1.11 4.70
CA PRO A 61 3.49 1.60 4.66
C PRO A 61 3.95 2.17 3.31
N GLY A 62 3.11 2.08 2.27
CA GLY A 62 3.36 2.65 0.94
C GLY A 62 4.20 1.78 0.01
N GLY A 63 4.39 0.48 0.29
CA GLY A 63 5.24 -0.40 -0.50
C GLY A 63 4.85 -0.44 -1.98
N TRP A 64 3.57 -0.69 -2.27
CA TRP A 64 3.04 -0.70 -3.63
C TRP A 64 3.20 0.66 -4.34
N ALA A 65 2.82 1.75 -3.68
CA ALA A 65 2.94 3.10 -4.24
C ALA A 65 4.39 3.48 -4.61
N LEU A 66 5.34 3.15 -3.73
CA LEU A 66 6.77 3.40 -3.95
C LEU A 66 7.32 2.55 -5.10
N GLU A 67 6.94 1.27 -5.16
CA GLU A 67 7.37 0.36 -6.23
C GLU A 67 6.81 0.83 -7.59
N LEU A 68 5.56 1.27 -7.65
CA LEU A 68 4.94 1.83 -8.86
C LEU A 68 5.62 3.11 -9.32
N ALA A 69 5.89 4.04 -8.41
CA ALA A 69 6.60 5.27 -8.73
C ALA A 69 8.03 4.99 -9.25
N GLN A 70 8.71 3.99 -8.71
CA GLN A 70 10.03 3.57 -9.17
C GLN A 70 9.98 2.90 -10.55
N ALA A 71 9.02 2.01 -10.79
CA ALA A 71 8.85 1.30 -12.06
C ALA A 71 8.39 2.24 -13.19
N HIS A 72 7.66 3.29 -12.86
CA HIS A 72 7.10 4.26 -13.80
C HIS A 72 7.42 5.68 -13.38
N ALA A 73 8.68 6.10 -13.59
CA ALA A 73 9.18 7.40 -13.16
C ALA A 73 8.44 8.63 -13.75
N HIS A 74 7.60 8.44 -14.78
CA HIS A 74 6.73 9.48 -15.33
C HIS A 74 5.42 9.67 -14.53
N MET A 75 5.07 8.74 -13.65
CA MET A 75 3.86 8.80 -12.83
C MET A 75 4.14 9.55 -11.53
N GLN A 76 3.20 10.40 -11.14
CA GLN A 76 3.08 10.88 -9.77
C GLN A 76 2.15 9.94 -9.01
N VAL A 77 2.68 9.27 -8.00
CA VAL A 77 1.91 8.38 -7.12
C VAL A 77 1.70 9.06 -5.78
N THR A 78 0.44 9.14 -5.33
CA THR A 78 0.06 9.67 -4.02
C THR A 78 -0.54 8.54 -3.20
N GLY A 79 0.07 8.21 -2.07
CA GLY A 79 -0.50 7.29 -1.09
C GLY A 79 -1.30 8.04 -0.03
N ILE A 80 -2.46 7.50 0.35
CA ILE A 80 -3.22 7.96 1.51
C ILE A 80 -3.54 6.77 2.41
N ASP A 81 -3.44 6.99 3.72
CA ASP A 81 -3.82 6.04 4.74
C ASP A 81 -4.47 6.78 5.92
N ILE A 82 -5.30 6.06 6.68
CA ILE A 82 -5.96 6.59 7.87
C ILE A 82 -5.02 6.67 9.08
N SER A 83 -3.94 5.88 9.10
CA SER A 83 -2.93 5.88 10.15
C SER A 83 -1.80 6.83 9.82
N SER A 84 -1.60 7.84 10.67
CA SER A 84 -0.42 8.70 10.63
C SER A 84 0.88 8.00 11.06
N ASN A 85 0.80 6.77 11.61
CA ASN A 85 1.99 6.01 12.00
C ASN A 85 2.52 5.15 10.84
N LEU A 86 1.71 4.95 9.78
CA LEU A 86 2.11 4.21 8.58
C LEU A 86 2.61 5.13 7.45
N ILE A 87 2.30 6.42 7.51
CA ILE A 87 2.74 7.46 6.56
C ILE A 87 3.98 8.18 7.08
#